data_AF-A0ABC8V9L5-F1
#
_entry.id   AF-A0ABC8V9L5-F1
#
_cell.length_a   1.000
_cell.length_b   1.000
_cell.length_c   1.000
_cell.angle_alpha   90.00
_cell.angle_beta   90.00
_cell.angle_gamma   90.00
#
_symmetry.space_group_name_H-M   'P 1'
#
loop_
_entity.id
_entity.type
_entity.pdbx_description
1 polymer ?
#
loop_
_entity_poly.entity_id
_entity_poly.type
_entity_poly.pdbx_seq_one_letter_code
_entity_poly.pdbx_strand_id
1 'polypeptide(L)'
;MKTLRSKGIMVMGDVEFTDMVLYVLGFVKFDDKTSAWGGETRPSKDLMGLIQNFCDDKNHLIVQTAELEAIIMNKLNVKCSYDPNVADEVAWGLKSVLHELTADLISEMGLAQYLNITLKEVPKILRESFDEHVCRIGDSIENDLKYARVLSRILVPELAPKYDLSKIVSHDLALKIQEAERVATQYRKEVLTMRNRETIIESLAHLLAVPKQRDDVMTQVKLMEAKLRIAELGMPEDTDDRSMSELDLKPLKFRRTLLETPSGFAIFDVRESVFNCPMFIWSWFTGEMEAREVQKH
;
A
#
# COMPACT_ATOMS: atom_id res chain seq x y z
N MET A 1 -18.24 16.18 -1.39
CA MET A 1 -17.12 15.58 -0.64
C MET A 1 -16.53 14.46 -1.49
N LYS A 2 -15.25 14.54 -1.86
CA LYS A 2 -14.59 13.54 -2.70
C LYS A 2 -14.22 12.34 -1.84
N THR A 3 -14.84 11.19 -2.11
CA THR A 3 -14.46 9.90 -1.53
C THR A 3 -13.09 9.50 -2.10
N LEU A 4 -12.04 9.63 -1.29
CA LEU A 4 -10.73 9.06 -1.59
C LEU A 4 -10.85 7.54 -1.42
N ARG A 5 -10.85 6.80 -2.53
CA ARG A 5 -10.64 5.34 -2.51
C ARG A 5 -9.16 5.09 -2.25
N SER A 6 -8.75 5.01 -0.98
CA SER A 6 -7.40 4.60 -0.60
C SER A 6 -7.28 3.08 -0.67
N LYS A 7 -6.25 2.57 -1.34
CA LYS A 7 -5.83 1.17 -1.23
C LYS A 7 -4.69 1.11 -0.21
N GLY A 8 -4.99 0.69 1.02
CA GLY A 8 -3.98 0.27 2.01
C GLY A 8 -3.01 1.36 2.49
N ILE A 9 -2.58 1.28 3.74
CA ILE A 9 -1.57 2.12 4.38
C ILE A 9 -0.75 1.17 5.25
N MET A 10 0.53 1.10 5.00
CA MET A 10 1.50 0.21 5.65
C MET A 10 1.87 0.73 7.05
N VAL A 11 2.21 -0.12 8.02
CA VAL A 11 2.96 0.27 9.24
C VAL A 11 4.24 -0.56 9.27
N MET A 12 5.42 0.08 9.31
CA MET A 12 6.73 -0.60 9.21
C MET A 12 7.37 -0.76 10.58
N GLY A 13 7.94 -1.94 10.83
CA GLY A 13 9.15 -2.08 11.62
C GLY A 13 10.29 -2.49 10.68
N ASP A 14 11.52 -2.17 11.09
CA ASP A 14 12.74 -2.47 10.35
C ASP A 14 12.85 -3.98 10.06
N VAL A 15 12.86 -4.39 8.78
CA VAL A 15 13.46 -5.60 8.15
C VAL A 15 12.80 -5.86 6.78
N GLU A 16 13.59 -6.31 5.81
CA GLU A 16 13.24 -6.58 4.41
C GLU A 16 11.88 -7.29 4.21
N PHE A 17 10.92 -6.58 3.62
CA PHE A 17 9.75 -6.96 2.77
C PHE A 17 8.99 -8.30 2.93
N THR A 18 9.27 -9.16 3.91
CA THR A 18 8.62 -10.48 4.09
C THR A 18 7.79 -10.59 5.36
N ASP A 19 7.89 -9.63 6.29
CA ASP A 19 7.29 -9.72 7.63
C ASP A 19 6.21 -8.69 8.00
N MET A 20 5.50 -8.11 7.02
CA MET A 20 4.36 -7.22 7.26
C MET A 20 3.20 -7.84 8.04
N VAL A 21 2.93 -7.30 9.23
CA VAL A 21 1.92 -7.79 10.19
C VAL A 21 0.57 -7.06 10.06
N LEU A 22 0.54 -5.83 9.53
CA LEU A 22 -0.66 -4.97 9.52
C LEU A 22 -0.69 -3.99 8.32
N TYR A 23 -1.89 -3.79 7.75
CA TYR A 23 -2.18 -2.74 6.75
C TYR A 23 -3.45 -1.98 7.15
N VAL A 24 -3.52 -0.65 7.05
CA VAL A 24 -4.75 0.14 7.17
C VAL A 24 -5.42 0.29 5.82
N LEU A 25 -6.61 -0.22 5.61
CA LEU A 25 -7.31 -0.12 4.33
C LEU A 25 -8.01 1.22 4.13
N GLY A 26 -8.56 1.77 5.21
CA GLY A 26 -9.24 3.05 5.17
C GLY A 26 -9.55 3.56 6.56
N PHE A 27 -9.81 4.86 6.64
CA PHE A 27 -10.05 5.59 7.87
C PHE A 27 -11.17 6.61 7.67
N VAL A 28 -11.98 6.79 8.70
CA VAL A 28 -12.96 7.87 8.80
C VAL A 28 -12.77 8.59 10.12
N LYS A 29 -12.64 9.92 10.04
CA LYS A 29 -12.52 10.80 11.21
C LYS A 29 -13.91 11.25 11.66
N PHE A 30 -14.10 11.34 12.98
CA PHE A 30 -15.24 12.00 13.58
C PHE A 30 -14.75 13.00 14.63
N ASP A 31 -15.31 14.20 14.64
CA ASP A 31 -15.00 15.22 15.67
C ASP A 31 -15.54 14.80 17.04
N ASP A 32 -16.65 14.06 17.03
CA ASP A 32 -17.20 13.38 18.20
C ASP A 32 -17.51 11.92 17.84
N LYS A 33 -17.00 10.98 18.62
CA LYS A 33 -17.25 9.54 18.41
C LYS A 33 -18.73 9.19 18.45
N THR A 34 -19.55 9.93 19.22
CA THR A 34 -21.00 9.69 19.24
C THR A 34 -21.68 10.06 17.91
N SER A 35 -21.00 10.86 17.07
CA SER A 35 -21.44 11.16 15.70
C SER A 35 -21.15 10.03 14.72
N ALA A 36 -20.19 9.16 15.03
CA ALA A 36 -19.96 7.92 14.28
C ALA A 36 -21.10 6.93 14.53
N TRP A 37 -21.51 6.82 15.80
CA TRP A 37 -22.67 6.04 16.24
C TRP A 37 -23.18 6.49 17.62
N GLY A 38 -24.49 6.38 17.86
CA GLY A 38 -25.09 6.64 19.18
C GLY A 38 -25.53 5.37 19.91
N GLY A 39 -25.00 4.19 19.54
CA GLY A 39 -25.46 2.87 19.98
C GLY A 39 -26.78 2.43 19.34
N GLU A 40 -27.90 3.06 19.72
CA GLU A 40 -29.25 2.63 19.30
C GLU A 40 -29.55 2.92 17.81
N THR A 41 -28.90 3.92 17.21
CA THR A 41 -29.16 4.37 15.84
C THR A 41 -28.29 3.66 14.78
N ARG A 42 -28.61 3.81 13.48
CA ARG A 42 -27.74 3.29 12.42
C ARG A 42 -26.38 3.99 12.44
N PRO A 43 -25.27 3.29 12.08
CA PRO A 43 -23.98 3.93 11.90
C PRO A 43 -24.06 5.12 10.94
N SER A 44 -23.17 6.10 11.11
CA SER A 44 -23.10 7.25 10.21
C SER A 44 -22.87 6.80 8.76
N LYS A 45 -23.31 7.63 7.79
CA LYS A 45 -23.12 7.33 6.36
C LYS A 45 -21.65 7.12 6.01
N ASP A 46 -20.76 7.84 6.68
CA ASP A 46 -19.32 7.76 6.40
C ASP A 46 -18.72 6.47 6.94
N LEU A 47 -19.12 6.01 8.13
CA LEU A 47 -18.70 4.70 8.66
C LEU A 47 -19.30 3.55 7.84
N MET A 48 -20.55 3.66 7.42
CA MET A 48 -21.17 2.70 6.49
C MET A 48 -20.40 2.64 5.17
N GLY A 49 -20.06 3.80 4.60
CA GLY A 49 -19.28 3.89 3.38
C GLY A 49 -17.91 3.25 3.53
N LEU A 50 -17.23 3.48 4.66
CA LEU A 50 -15.96 2.83 4.97
C LEU A 50 -16.11 1.30 4.96
N ILE A 51 -17.06 0.75 5.73
CA ILE A 51 -17.27 -0.70 5.84
C ILE A 51 -17.63 -1.30 4.47
N GLN A 52 -18.56 -0.71 3.74
CA GLN A 52 -19.03 -1.25 2.45
C GLN A 52 -17.97 -1.17 1.35
N ASN A 53 -17.07 -0.20 1.40
CA ASN A 53 -15.99 -0.07 0.41
C ASN A 53 -14.92 -1.16 0.57
N PHE A 54 -14.77 -1.71 1.76
CA PHE A 54 -13.69 -2.63 2.08
C PHE A 54 -14.17 -3.99 2.56
N CYS A 55 -15.45 -4.22 2.82
CA CYS A 55 -15.96 -5.52 3.26
C CYS A 55 -16.92 -6.07 2.20
N ASP A 56 -16.65 -7.30 1.76
CA ASP A 56 -17.51 -8.07 0.86
C ASP A 56 -17.84 -9.43 1.51
N ASP A 57 -18.78 -10.17 0.93
CA ASP A 57 -19.20 -11.49 1.45
C ASP A 57 -18.07 -12.52 1.54
N LYS A 58 -16.92 -12.24 0.93
CA LYS A 58 -15.75 -13.13 0.87
C LYS A 58 -14.77 -12.90 2.01
N ASN A 59 -14.71 -11.69 2.57
CA ASN A 59 -13.77 -11.33 3.63
C ASN A 59 -14.49 -11.14 4.96
N HIS A 60 -14.30 -12.10 5.87
CA HIS A 60 -14.86 -12.04 7.21
C HIS A 60 -14.26 -10.87 8.00
N LEU A 61 -15.11 -9.96 8.47
CA LEU A 61 -14.68 -8.77 9.22
C LEU A 61 -14.56 -9.09 10.71
N ILE A 62 -13.38 -8.89 11.29
CA ILE A 62 -13.17 -8.89 12.73
C ILE A 62 -13.48 -7.49 13.26
N VAL A 63 -14.20 -7.40 14.37
CA VAL A 63 -14.57 -6.13 14.97
C VAL A 63 -14.05 -6.05 16.40
N GLN A 64 -13.81 -4.83 16.87
CA GLN A 64 -13.25 -4.60 18.20
C GLN A 64 -14.18 -5.00 19.36
N THR A 65 -15.49 -4.98 19.17
CA THR A 65 -16.45 -5.23 20.27
C THR A 65 -17.64 -6.05 19.82
N ALA A 66 -18.24 -6.78 20.75
CA ALA A 66 -19.50 -7.51 20.52
C ALA A 66 -20.66 -6.57 20.13
N GLU A 67 -20.63 -5.32 20.60
CA GLU A 67 -21.63 -4.32 20.22
C GLU A 67 -21.51 -3.94 18.74
N LEU A 68 -20.27 -3.71 18.26
CA LEU A 68 -19.99 -3.47 16.85
C LEU A 68 -20.41 -4.67 15.99
N GLU A 69 -20.17 -5.87 16.47
CA GLU A 69 -20.57 -7.11 15.79
C GLU A 69 -22.09 -7.14 15.59
N ALA A 70 -22.86 -7.00 16.67
CA ALA A 70 -24.32 -7.04 16.63
C ALA A 70 -24.90 -5.96 15.70
N ILE A 71 -24.33 -4.76 15.73
CA ILE A 71 -24.81 -3.64 14.91
C ILE A 71 -24.48 -3.85 13.43
N ILE A 72 -23.27 -4.27 13.10
CA ILE A 72 -22.85 -4.49 11.72
C ILE A 72 -23.64 -5.65 11.09
N MET A 73 -23.81 -6.75 11.81
CA MET A 73 -24.65 -7.87 11.33
C MET A 73 -26.11 -7.45 11.14
N ASN A 74 -26.73 -6.81 12.14
CA ASN A 74 -28.16 -6.52 12.09
C ASN A 74 -28.53 -5.35 11.16
N LYS A 75 -27.68 -4.32 11.07
CA LYS A 75 -28.02 -3.07 10.37
C LYS A 75 -27.36 -2.95 9.00
N LEU A 76 -26.21 -3.59 8.78
CA LEU A 76 -25.46 -3.52 7.52
C LEU A 76 -25.45 -4.84 6.75
N ASN A 77 -25.89 -5.94 7.36
CA ASN A 77 -25.89 -7.28 6.78
C ASN A 77 -24.50 -7.71 6.26
N VAL A 78 -23.45 -7.26 6.96
CA VAL A 78 -22.06 -7.65 6.68
C VAL A 78 -21.68 -8.75 7.66
N LYS A 79 -21.08 -9.82 7.17
CA LYS A 79 -20.60 -10.93 8.01
C LYS A 79 -19.39 -10.48 8.83
N CYS A 80 -19.51 -10.49 10.14
CA CYS A 80 -18.42 -10.15 11.06
C CYS A 80 -18.39 -11.07 12.29
N SER A 81 -17.30 -11.02 13.05
CA SER A 81 -17.23 -11.61 14.39
C SER A 81 -16.38 -10.79 15.34
N TYR A 82 -16.74 -10.80 16.62
CA TYR A 82 -15.85 -10.42 17.70
C TYR A 82 -15.10 -11.64 18.22
N ASP A 83 -13.78 -11.51 18.38
CA ASP A 83 -12.95 -12.50 19.08
C ASP A 83 -12.22 -11.76 20.21
N PRO A 84 -12.63 -11.90 21.48
CA PRO A 84 -12.08 -11.12 22.58
C PRO A 84 -10.56 -11.29 22.74
N ASN A 85 -10.03 -12.50 22.53
CA ASN A 85 -8.60 -12.76 22.74
C ASN A 85 -7.71 -12.07 21.71
N VAL A 86 -8.25 -11.82 20.51
CA VAL A 86 -7.49 -11.25 19.41
C VAL A 86 -7.86 -9.81 19.15
N ALA A 87 -9.15 -9.50 19.14
CA ALA A 87 -9.64 -8.15 18.92
C ALA A 87 -9.18 -7.23 20.06
N ASP A 88 -9.16 -7.69 21.32
CA ASP A 88 -8.73 -6.85 22.43
C ASP A 88 -7.22 -6.66 22.44
N GLU A 89 -6.41 -7.70 22.18
CA GLU A 89 -4.95 -7.60 22.11
C GLU A 89 -4.47 -6.80 20.90
N VAL A 90 -5.07 -7.00 19.71
CA VAL A 90 -4.75 -6.22 18.51
C VAL A 90 -5.23 -4.79 18.68
N ALA A 91 -6.42 -4.59 19.24
CA ALA A 91 -6.90 -3.26 19.59
C ALA A 91 -6.01 -2.58 20.62
N TRP A 92 -5.51 -3.32 21.61
CA TRP A 92 -4.66 -2.79 22.67
C TRP A 92 -3.28 -2.43 22.10
N GLY A 93 -2.63 -3.33 21.36
CA GLY A 93 -1.41 -3.05 20.59
C GLY A 93 -1.52 -1.84 19.70
N LEU A 94 -2.60 -1.76 18.93
CA LEU A 94 -2.82 -0.59 18.10
C LEU A 94 -3.15 0.63 18.93
N LYS A 95 -4.00 0.58 19.96
CA LYS A 95 -4.33 1.74 20.81
C LYS A 95 -3.12 2.31 21.52
N SER A 96 -2.20 1.46 21.97
CA SER A 96 -0.96 1.85 22.61
C SER A 96 -0.03 2.62 21.66
N VAL A 97 -0.14 2.41 20.34
CA VAL A 97 0.70 3.08 19.31
C VAL A 97 -0.10 4.10 18.47
N LEU A 98 -1.43 4.05 18.52
CA LEU A 98 -2.34 4.87 17.70
C LEU A 98 -2.32 6.34 18.10
N HIS A 99 -1.90 6.65 19.33
CA HIS A 99 -1.71 8.03 19.77
C HIS A 99 -0.48 8.69 19.11
N GLU A 100 0.49 7.89 18.67
CA GLU A 100 1.70 8.29 17.95
C GLU A 100 1.49 8.28 16.41
N LEU A 101 0.51 7.50 15.92
CA LEU A 101 0.07 7.52 14.52
C LEU A 101 -0.67 8.82 14.19
N THR A 102 0.10 9.88 13.91
CA THR A 102 -0.43 11.16 13.44
C THR A 102 -1.09 11.03 12.07
N ALA A 103 -2.07 11.91 11.78
CA ALA A 103 -2.71 11.97 10.46
C ALA A 103 -1.71 12.18 9.31
N ASP A 104 -0.61 12.88 9.59
CA ASP A 104 0.46 13.15 8.63
C ASP A 104 1.24 11.87 8.29
N LEU A 105 1.61 11.07 9.31
CA LEU A 105 2.29 9.79 9.10
C LEU A 105 1.41 8.82 8.29
N ILE A 106 0.12 8.73 8.63
CA ILE A 106 -0.87 7.92 7.89
C ILE A 106 -0.97 8.40 6.42
N SER A 107 -0.97 9.71 6.18
CA SER A 107 -1.03 10.29 4.84
C SER A 107 0.21 9.96 4.01
N GLU A 108 1.42 10.18 4.56
CA GLU A 108 2.67 9.91 3.85
C GLU A 108 2.84 8.41 3.54
N MET A 109 2.44 7.54 4.48
CA MET A 109 2.44 6.09 4.26
C MET A 109 1.47 5.68 3.16
N GLY A 110 0.26 6.26 3.13
CA GLY A 110 -0.71 6.02 2.06
C GLY A 110 -0.20 6.48 0.69
N LEU A 111 0.49 7.61 0.65
CA LEU A 111 1.12 8.11 -0.57
C LEU A 111 2.26 7.18 -1.03
N ALA A 112 3.14 6.75 -0.14
CA ALA A 112 4.21 5.80 -0.46
C ALA A 112 3.66 4.50 -1.09
N GLN A 113 2.56 3.97 -0.52
CA GLN A 113 1.91 2.78 -1.04
C GLN A 113 1.29 3.01 -2.43
N TYR A 114 0.59 4.12 -2.63
CA TYR A 114 0.06 4.48 -3.94
C TYR A 114 1.16 4.53 -5.01
N LEU A 115 2.29 5.16 -4.68
CA LEU A 115 3.44 5.25 -5.59
C LEU A 115 4.02 3.86 -5.90
N ASN A 116 4.19 2.99 -4.90
CA ASN A 116 4.66 1.61 -5.11
C ASN A 116 3.72 0.79 -6.01
N ILE A 117 2.40 0.86 -5.78
CA ILE A 117 1.41 0.14 -6.58
C ILE A 117 1.47 0.62 -8.04
N THR A 118 1.50 1.93 -8.25
CA THR A 118 1.51 2.49 -9.60
C THR A 118 2.81 2.16 -10.35
N LEU A 119 3.97 2.13 -9.66
CA LEU A 119 5.23 1.68 -10.25
C LEU A 119 5.19 0.23 -10.73
N LYS A 120 4.38 -0.64 -10.10
CA LYS A 120 4.20 -2.04 -10.50
C LYS A 120 3.16 -2.23 -11.61
N GLU A 121 2.02 -1.54 -11.51
CA GLU A 121 0.89 -1.75 -12.43
C GLU A 121 1.09 -1.04 -13.77
N VAL A 122 1.70 0.15 -13.79
CA VAL A 122 1.89 0.92 -15.03
C VAL A 122 2.69 0.13 -16.08
N PRO A 123 3.85 -0.46 -15.77
CA PRO A 123 4.59 -1.27 -16.75
C PRO A 123 3.80 -2.48 -17.23
N LYS A 124 3.04 -3.14 -16.35
CA LYS A 124 2.20 -4.28 -16.69
C LYS A 124 1.14 -3.89 -17.72
N ILE A 125 0.43 -2.79 -17.49
CA ILE A 125 -0.58 -2.26 -18.42
C ILE A 125 0.08 -1.96 -19.78
N LEU A 126 1.26 -1.32 -19.79
CA LEU A 126 1.97 -1.04 -21.04
C LEU A 126 2.37 -2.31 -21.80
N ARG A 127 2.81 -3.37 -21.10
CA ARG A 127 3.17 -4.65 -21.73
C ARG A 127 1.94 -5.35 -22.29
N GLU A 128 0.89 -5.50 -21.48
CA GLU A 128 -0.37 -6.13 -21.90
C GLU A 128 -1.04 -5.41 -23.08
N SER A 129 -0.93 -4.08 -23.14
CA SER A 129 -1.62 -3.28 -24.16
C SER A 129 -0.87 -3.17 -25.48
N PHE A 130 0.47 -3.22 -25.46
CA PHE A 130 1.27 -2.79 -26.61
C PHE A 130 2.36 -3.76 -27.06
N ASP A 131 2.80 -4.70 -26.22
CA ASP A 131 4.01 -5.47 -26.52
C ASP A 131 3.86 -6.37 -27.76
N GLU A 132 2.65 -6.92 -27.98
CA GLU A 132 2.32 -7.67 -29.20
C GLU A 132 2.49 -6.84 -30.48
N HIS A 133 2.30 -5.51 -30.40
CA HIS A 133 2.41 -4.60 -31.54
C HIS A 133 3.86 -4.14 -31.80
N VAL A 134 4.79 -4.50 -30.92
CA VAL A 134 6.21 -4.19 -31.02
C VAL A 134 7.08 -5.46 -30.96
N CYS A 135 6.57 -6.55 -31.55
CA CYS A 135 7.27 -7.84 -31.67
C CYS A 135 7.69 -8.45 -30.33
N ARG A 136 6.89 -8.23 -29.27
CA ARG A 136 7.18 -8.71 -27.92
C ARG A 136 8.57 -8.32 -27.42
N ILE A 137 8.99 -7.10 -27.76
CA ILE A 137 10.30 -6.58 -27.34
C ILE A 137 10.46 -6.53 -25.81
N GLY A 138 9.34 -6.50 -25.08
CA GLY A 138 9.28 -6.62 -23.63
C GLY A 138 9.96 -7.87 -23.09
N ASP A 139 9.94 -8.99 -23.82
CA ASP A 139 10.63 -10.24 -23.44
C ASP A 139 12.17 -10.07 -23.42
N SER A 140 12.70 -9.06 -24.13
CA SER A 140 14.13 -8.73 -24.16
C SER A 140 14.52 -7.57 -23.23
N ILE A 141 13.55 -6.98 -22.51
CA ILE A 141 13.80 -5.83 -21.64
C ILE A 141 13.14 -6.07 -20.27
N GLU A 142 13.94 -6.48 -19.30
CA GLU A 142 13.49 -6.69 -17.92
C GLU A 142 13.17 -5.37 -17.21
N ASN A 143 14.02 -4.34 -17.38
CA ASN A 143 13.83 -3.06 -16.71
C ASN A 143 12.66 -2.27 -17.31
N ASP A 144 11.65 -2.00 -16.49
CA ASP A 144 10.40 -1.37 -16.93
C ASP A 144 10.55 0.06 -17.46
N LEU A 145 11.42 0.87 -16.86
CA LEU A 145 11.70 2.22 -17.36
C LEU A 145 12.39 2.18 -18.73
N LYS A 146 13.32 1.24 -18.90
CA LYS A 146 13.96 0.99 -20.20
C LYS A 146 12.95 0.52 -21.24
N TYR A 147 12.04 -0.38 -20.86
CA TYR A 147 10.95 -0.84 -21.73
C TYR A 147 10.06 0.34 -22.16
N ALA A 148 9.59 1.16 -21.22
CA ALA A 148 8.75 2.32 -21.51
C ALA A 148 9.44 3.35 -22.43
N ARG A 149 10.76 3.56 -22.26
CA ARG A 149 11.57 4.42 -23.16
C ARG A 149 11.67 3.87 -24.59
N VAL A 150 11.87 2.55 -24.72
CA VAL A 150 11.92 1.89 -26.03
C VAL A 150 10.55 1.90 -26.69
N LEU A 151 9.49 1.59 -25.93
CA LEU A 151 8.11 1.58 -26.39
C LEU A 151 7.68 2.96 -26.91
N SER A 152 7.96 4.04 -26.17
CA SER A 152 7.63 5.40 -26.60
C SER A 152 8.39 5.79 -27.86
N ARG A 153 9.66 5.39 -28.00
CA ARG A 153 10.46 5.64 -29.20
C ARG A 153 9.91 4.93 -30.43
N ILE A 154 9.37 3.72 -30.27
CA ILE A 154 8.79 2.93 -31.36
C ILE A 154 7.41 3.48 -31.74
N LEU A 155 6.50 3.58 -30.77
CA LEU A 155 5.07 3.85 -31.02
C LEU A 155 4.73 5.33 -31.12
N VAL A 156 5.46 6.20 -30.42
CA VAL A 156 5.19 7.64 -30.33
C VAL A 156 6.46 8.45 -30.62
N PRO A 157 7.15 8.21 -31.75
CA PRO A 157 8.47 8.80 -32.04
C PRO A 157 8.46 10.33 -32.08
N GLU A 158 7.31 10.94 -32.39
CA GLU A 158 7.15 12.40 -32.44
C GLU A 158 7.03 13.07 -31.07
N LEU A 159 6.60 12.33 -30.04
CA LEU A 159 6.48 12.85 -28.66
C LEU A 159 7.51 12.26 -27.71
N ALA A 160 8.20 11.19 -28.11
CA ALA A 160 9.33 10.66 -27.36
C ALA A 160 10.35 11.78 -27.17
N PRO A 161 10.64 12.20 -25.92
CA PRO A 161 11.75 13.09 -25.64
C PRO A 161 13.00 12.52 -26.31
N LYS A 162 13.93 13.38 -26.76
CA LYS A 162 15.22 12.97 -27.31
C LYS A 162 16.04 12.30 -26.21
N TYR A 163 15.70 11.05 -25.91
CA TYR A 163 16.43 10.21 -24.98
C TYR A 163 17.57 9.58 -25.74
N ASP A 164 18.77 9.74 -25.20
CA ASP A 164 19.94 9.06 -25.72
C ASP A 164 19.87 7.57 -25.37
N LEU A 165 19.27 6.78 -26.26
CA LEU A 165 19.19 5.33 -26.13
C LEU A 165 20.54 4.66 -26.42
N SER A 166 21.54 5.38 -26.95
CA SER A 166 22.85 4.80 -27.31
C SER A 166 23.60 4.27 -26.08
N LYS A 167 23.34 4.83 -24.90
CA LYS A 167 23.93 4.38 -23.63
C LYS A 167 23.20 3.19 -22.99
N ILE A 168 22.00 2.85 -23.50
CA ILE A 168 21.05 1.97 -22.83
C ILE A 168 20.87 0.67 -23.61
N VAL A 169 21.13 0.69 -24.92
CA VAL A 169 20.77 -0.39 -25.85
C VAL A 169 22.02 -1.14 -26.30
N SER A 170 22.04 -2.46 -26.05
CA SER A 170 23.07 -3.35 -26.61
C SER A 170 22.87 -3.53 -28.11
N HIS A 171 23.89 -3.99 -28.83
CA HIS A 171 23.77 -4.20 -30.28
C HIS A 171 22.60 -5.15 -30.66
N ASP A 172 22.42 -6.24 -29.92
CA ASP A 172 21.29 -7.17 -30.09
C ASP A 172 19.94 -6.47 -29.92
N LEU A 173 19.81 -5.66 -28.85
CA LEU A 173 18.57 -4.95 -28.59
C LEU A 173 18.30 -3.87 -29.65
N ALA A 174 19.33 -3.24 -30.21
CA ALA A 174 19.16 -2.26 -31.28
C ALA A 174 18.56 -2.89 -32.55
N LEU A 175 19.00 -4.09 -32.91
CA LEU A 175 18.42 -4.84 -34.05
C LEU A 175 16.95 -5.19 -33.80
N LYS A 176 16.61 -5.64 -32.59
CA LYS A 176 15.22 -5.90 -32.19
C LYS A 176 14.34 -4.65 -32.22
N ILE A 177 14.87 -3.51 -31.80
CA ILE A 177 14.17 -2.22 -31.88
C ILE A 177 13.90 -1.86 -33.34
N GLN A 178 14.88 -2.00 -34.23
CA GLN A 178 14.72 -1.70 -35.64
C GLN A 178 13.64 -2.56 -36.30
N GLU A 179 13.59 -3.86 -35.97
CA GLU A 179 12.53 -4.75 -36.46
C GLU A 179 11.17 -4.38 -35.88
N ALA A 180 11.09 -4.08 -34.58
CA ALA A 180 9.86 -3.62 -33.95
C ALA A 180 9.35 -2.30 -34.55
N GLU A 181 10.23 -1.35 -34.88
CA GLU A 181 9.87 -0.10 -35.58
C GLU A 181 9.27 -0.37 -36.97
N ARG A 182 9.84 -1.34 -37.70
CA ARG A 182 9.36 -1.74 -39.02
C ARG A 182 7.93 -2.30 -38.93
N VAL A 183 7.70 -3.24 -38.02
CA VAL A 183 6.40 -3.89 -37.82
C VAL A 183 5.35 -2.92 -37.27
N ALA A 184 5.72 -2.07 -36.31
CA ALA A 184 4.82 -1.12 -35.69
C ALA A 184 4.38 0.02 -36.63
N THR A 185 4.97 0.17 -37.82
CA THR A 185 4.66 1.28 -38.75
C THR A 185 3.22 1.28 -39.21
N GLN A 186 2.64 0.11 -39.53
CA GLN A 186 1.24 0.03 -39.92
C GLN A 186 0.32 0.29 -38.72
N TYR A 187 0.59 -0.35 -37.59
CA TYR A 187 -0.17 -0.15 -36.34
C TYR A 187 -0.22 1.34 -35.94
N ARG A 188 0.91 2.06 -36.03
CA ARG A 188 0.97 3.50 -35.74
C ARG A 188 0.07 4.35 -36.64
N LYS A 189 -0.05 4.00 -37.92
CA LYS A 189 -0.80 4.79 -38.90
C LYS A 189 -2.29 4.49 -38.87
N GLU A 190 -2.66 3.24 -38.64
CA GLU A 190 -4.03 2.75 -38.89
C GLU A 190 -4.80 2.45 -37.60
N VAL A 191 -4.12 2.13 -36.50
CA VAL A 191 -4.77 1.60 -35.28
C VAL A 191 -4.45 2.44 -34.04
N LEU A 192 -3.23 2.95 -33.90
CA LEU A 192 -2.78 3.64 -32.70
C LEU A 192 -3.49 5.00 -32.53
N THR A 193 -4.43 5.04 -31.59
CA THR A 193 -5.23 6.23 -31.28
C THR A 193 -4.43 7.29 -30.50
N MET A 194 -4.93 8.53 -30.50
CA MET A 194 -4.35 9.60 -29.67
C MET A 194 -4.36 9.27 -28.18
N ARG A 195 -5.42 8.64 -27.67
CA ARG A 195 -5.51 8.19 -26.27
C ARG A 195 -4.42 7.17 -25.92
N ASN A 196 -4.10 6.26 -26.85
CA ASN A 196 -3.01 5.29 -26.64
C ASN A 196 -1.65 6.01 -26.56
N ARG A 197 -1.44 7.02 -27.42
CA ARG A 197 -0.21 7.84 -27.40
C ARG A 197 -0.06 8.59 -26.08
N GLU A 198 -1.13 9.24 -25.61
CA GLU A 198 -1.18 9.91 -24.30
C GLU A 198 -0.86 8.93 -23.17
N THR A 199 -1.48 7.74 -23.18
CA THR A 199 -1.24 6.70 -22.17
C THR A 199 0.24 6.30 -22.10
N ILE A 200 0.89 6.10 -23.25
CA ILE A 200 2.32 5.74 -23.31
C ILE A 200 3.20 6.87 -22.75
N ILE A 201 2.92 8.11 -23.11
CA ILE A 201 3.71 9.28 -22.68
C ILE A 201 3.50 9.57 -21.19
N GLU A 202 2.27 9.54 -20.69
CA GLU A 202 1.95 9.72 -19.28
C GLU A 202 2.59 8.62 -18.43
N SER A 203 2.52 7.37 -18.89
CA SER A 203 3.16 6.25 -18.20
C SER A 203 4.68 6.41 -18.12
N LEU A 204 5.32 6.89 -19.19
CA LEU A 204 6.76 7.16 -19.18
C LEU A 204 7.11 8.31 -18.24
N ALA A 205 6.35 9.41 -18.27
CA ALA A 205 6.54 10.53 -17.35
C ALA A 205 6.39 10.08 -15.88
N HIS A 206 5.39 9.24 -15.61
CA HIS A 206 5.15 8.63 -14.30
C HIS A 206 6.35 7.79 -13.84
N LEU A 207 6.84 6.88 -14.68
CA LEU A 207 7.99 6.02 -14.35
C LEU A 207 9.31 6.80 -14.17
N LEU A 208 9.41 8.02 -14.70
CA LEU A 208 10.56 8.90 -14.49
C LEU A 208 10.48 9.69 -13.18
N ALA A 209 9.28 10.19 -12.84
CA ALA A 209 9.09 11.09 -11.71
C ALA A 209 8.87 10.36 -10.39
N VAL A 210 8.07 9.28 -10.43
CA VAL A 210 7.57 8.61 -9.23
C VAL A 210 8.65 7.93 -8.38
N PRO A 211 9.72 7.31 -8.92
CA PRO A 211 10.76 6.73 -8.08
C PRO A 211 11.36 7.75 -7.11
N LYS A 212 11.72 8.94 -7.61
CA LYS A 212 12.24 10.01 -6.76
C LYS A 212 11.22 10.48 -5.73
N GLN A 213 9.98 10.71 -6.15
CA GLN A 213 8.91 11.12 -5.24
C GLN A 213 8.70 10.09 -4.13
N ARG A 214 8.76 8.80 -4.46
CA ARG A 214 8.61 7.69 -3.52
C ARG A 214 9.77 7.65 -2.52
N ASP A 215 10.99 7.89 -2.96
CA ASP A 215 12.16 7.95 -2.08
C ASP A 215 12.11 9.18 -1.15
N ASP A 216 11.63 10.32 -1.65
CA ASP A 216 11.41 11.54 -0.86
C ASP A 216 10.36 11.30 0.25
N VAL A 217 9.21 10.71 -0.11
CA VAL A 217 8.14 10.35 0.85
C VAL A 217 8.66 9.34 1.87
N MET A 218 9.39 8.32 1.44
CA MET A 218 9.96 7.32 2.36
C MET A 218 10.95 7.94 3.35
N THR A 219 11.73 8.92 2.90
CA THR A 219 12.63 9.68 3.77
C THR A 219 11.86 10.48 4.83
N GLN A 220 10.71 11.07 4.45
CA GLN A 220 9.84 11.76 5.39
C GLN A 220 9.22 10.82 6.42
N VAL A 221 8.74 9.64 5.99
CA VAL A 221 8.20 8.61 6.91
C VAL A 221 9.25 8.21 7.95
N LYS A 222 10.49 7.91 7.52
CA LYS A 222 11.59 7.59 8.43
C LYS A 222 11.92 8.71 9.41
N LEU A 223 11.86 9.98 8.95
CA LEU A 223 12.09 11.12 9.82
C LEU A 223 10.97 11.28 10.86
N MET A 224 9.71 11.04 10.47
CA MET A 224 8.57 11.06 11.39
C MET A 224 8.71 9.95 12.43
N GLU A 225 9.08 8.75 12.01
CA GLU A 225 9.35 7.62 12.89
C GLU A 225 10.46 7.91 13.91
N ALA A 226 11.59 8.44 13.45
CA ALA A 226 12.69 8.82 14.34
C ALA A 226 12.28 9.87 15.39
N LYS A 227 11.44 10.84 15.01
CA LYS A 227 10.91 11.85 15.94
C LYS A 227 9.97 11.26 17.00
N LEU A 228 9.18 10.25 16.64
CA LEU A 228 8.33 9.53 17.59
C LEU A 228 9.20 8.77 18.61
N ARG A 229 10.20 8.02 18.13
CA ARG A 229 11.17 7.32 19.00
C ARG A 229 11.87 8.27 20.00
N ILE A 230 12.27 9.46 19.55
CA ILE A 230 12.91 10.47 20.43
C ILE A 230 11.92 11.04 21.45
N ALA A 231 10.67 11.27 21.05
CA ALA A 231 9.64 11.83 21.92
C ALA A 231 9.21 10.84 23.02
N GLU A 232 9.21 9.54 22.73
CA GLU A 232 8.85 8.47 23.67
C GLU A 232 9.96 8.15 24.68
N LEU A 233 11.24 8.18 24.28
CA LEU A 233 12.32 7.63 25.11
C LEU A 233 13.22 8.66 25.82
N GLY A 234 13.20 9.94 25.46
CA GLY A 234 14.08 10.93 26.10
C GLY A 234 15.57 10.53 26.13
N MET A 235 16.02 9.69 25.18
CA MET A 235 17.36 9.09 25.13
C MET A 235 17.95 9.18 23.71
N PRO A 236 19.29 9.28 23.57
CA PRO A 236 19.96 9.54 22.29
C PRO A 236 20.08 8.30 21.42
N GLU A 237 20.20 8.54 20.11
CA GLU A 237 20.42 7.55 19.05
C GLU A 237 21.63 6.65 19.34
N ASP A 238 21.41 5.34 19.42
CA ASP A 238 22.45 4.34 19.15
C ASP A 238 21.84 3.17 18.35
N THR A 239 22.39 2.96 17.17
CA THR A 239 22.10 1.86 16.23
C THR A 239 22.92 0.64 16.58
N ASP A 240 22.36 -0.57 16.53
CA ASP A 240 23.18 -1.75 16.26
C ASP A 240 22.44 -2.86 15.49
N ASP A 241 23.17 -3.40 14.52
CA ASP A 241 22.81 -4.42 13.53
C ASP A 241 22.66 -5.81 14.17
N ARG A 242 21.57 -6.54 13.88
CA ARG A 242 21.57 -8.01 13.98
C ARG A 242 20.66 -8.68 12.96
N SER A 243 21.29 -9.53 12.16
CA SER A 243 20.71 -10.36 11.10
C SER A 243 19.90 -11.53 11.65
N MET A 244 18.73 -11.78 11.04
CA MET A 244 17.97 -13.03 11.18
C MET A 244 17.53 -13.53 9.79
N SER A 245 17.68 -14.84 9.61
CA SER A 245 17.62 -15.59 8.36
C SER A 245 16.21 -15.88 7.84
N GLU A 246 16.10 -15.99 6.51
CA GLU A 246 14.94 -16.36 5.68
C GLU A 246 14.05 -17.47 6.27
N LEU A 247 12.74 -17.17 6.39
CA LEU A 247 11.68 -18.14 6.64
C LEU A 247 10.81 -18.35 5.39
N ASP A 248 10.53 -19.63 5.14
CA ASP A 248 9.77 -20.21 4.03
C ASP A 248 8.44 -19.48 3.72
N LEU A 249 8.32 -18.92 2.51
CA LEU A 249 7.19 -18.13 2.04
C LEU A 249 5.96 -19.00 1.70
N LYS A 250 5.16 -19.35 2.70
CA LYS A 250 3.74 -19.69 2.47
C LYS A 250 2.97 -18.42 2.08
N PRO A 251 1.89 -18.52 1.27
CA PRO A 251 1.06 -17.36 0.95
C PRO A 251 0.57 -16.69 2.23
N LEU A 252 0.94 -15.42 2.41
CA LEU A 252 0.55 -14.63 3.57
C LEU A 252 -0.98 -14.47 3.59
N LYS A 253 -1.61 -14.91 4.68
CA LYS A 253 -3.04 -14.75 4.90
C LYS A 253 -3.29 -13.55 5.81
N PHE A 254 -4.27 -12.73 5.46
CA PHE A 254 -4.68 -11.55 6.22
C PHE A 254 -6.17 -11.65 6.54
N ARG A 255 -6.55 -11.03 7.66
CA ARG A 255 -7.93 -10.88 8.11
C ARG A 255 -8.26 -9.41 8.28
N ARG A 256 -9.45 -9.04 7.85
CA ARG A 256 -9.92 -7.66 7.91
C ARG A 256 -10.39 -7.35 9.32
N THR A 257 -9.95 -6.24 9.90
CA THR A 257 -10.26 -5.85 11.29
C THR A 257 -10.70 -4.39 11.34
N LEU A 258 -11.89 -4.10 11.86
CA LEU A 258 -12.38 -2.74 12.13
C LEU A 258 -12.11 -2.39 13.59
N LEU A 259 -11.39 -1.29 13.81
CA LEU A 259 -11.04 -0.80 15.14
C LEU A 259 -11.38 0.68 15.31
N GLU A 260 -11.73 1.03 16.54
CA GLU A 260 -11.80 2.43 16.97
C GLU A 260 -10.40 3.00 17.15
N THR A 261 -10.20 4.21 16.63
CA THR A 261 -9.00 5.02 16.86
C THR A 261 -9.34 6.20 17.78
N PRO A 262 -8.36 6.97 18.27
CA PRO A 262 -8.64 8.18 19.05
C PRO A 262 -9.55 9.18 18.31
N SER A 263 -9.41 9.27 16.99
CA SER A 263 -10.09 10.27 16.15
C SER A 263 -11.23 9.72 15.28
N GLY A 264 -11.54 8.42 15.36
CA GLY A 264 -12.61 7.82 14.57
C GLY A 264 -12.49 6.30 14.44
N PHE A 265 -12.60 5.78 13.21
CA PHE A 265 -12.60 4.35 12.92
C PHE A 265 -11.70 4.03 11.73
N ALA A 266 -10.97 2.92 11.82
CA ALA A 266 -10.11 2.43 10.74
C ALA A 266 -10.31 0.93 10.51
N ILE A 267 -10.23 0.53 9.24
CA ILE A 267 -10.20 -0.87 8.83
C ILE A 267 -8.75 -1.24 8.53
N PHE A 268 -8.34 -2.42 8.99
CA PHE A 268 -7.01 -2.97 8.80
C PHE A 268 -7.07 -4.35 8.15
N ASP A 269 -6.09 -4.74 7.35
CA ASP A 269 -5.77 -6.14 7.05
C ASP A 269 -4.62 -6.56 7.97
N VAL A 270 -4.92 -7.46 8.91
CA VAL A 270 -4.00 -7.94 9.94
C VAL A 270 -3.55 -9.36 9.59
N ARG A 271 -2.25 -9.65 9.65
CA ARG A 271 -1.69 -10.95 9.30
C ARG A 271 -2.28 -12.03 10.20
N GLU A 272 -2.66 -13.18 9.63
CA GLU A 272 -3.29 -14.28 10.38
C GLU A 272 -2.39 -14.80 11.51
N SER A 273 -1.07 -14.68 11.39
CA SER A 273 -0.14 -15.04 12.47
C SER A 273 -0.34 -14.23 13.75
N VAL A 274 -0.84 -13.00 13.67
CA VAL A 274 -1.20 -12.18 14.85
C VAL A 274 -2.38 -12.78 15.59
N PHE A 275 -3.34 -13.35 14.86
CA PHE A 275 -4.49 -14.01 15.47
C PHE A 275 -4.08 -15.30 16.17
N ASN A 276 -3.05 -15.98 15.66
CA ASN A 276 -2.53 -17.20 16.27
C ASN A 276 -1.54 -16.93 17.40
N CYS A 277 -0.87 -15.77 17.38
CA CYS A 277 0.11 -15.37 18.37
C CYS A 277 0.10 -13.82 18.47
N PRO A 278 -0.78 -13.26 19.30
CA PRO A 278 -0.94 -11.81 19.45
C PRO A 278 0.35 -11.11 19.91
N MET A 279 1.23 -11.85 20.59
CA MET A 279 2.58 -11.41 20.99
C MET A 279 3.42 -10.85 19.83
N PHE A 280 3.20 -11.35 18.60
CA PHE A 280 3.88 -10.84 17.41
C PHE A 280 3.44 -9.44 17.00
N ILE A 281 2.43 -8.84 17.64
CA ILE A 281 2.18 -7.41 17.42
C ILE A 281 3.21 -6.57 18.20
N TRP A 282 3.63 -7.04 19.37
CA TRP A 282 4.49 -6.30 20.30
C TRP A 282 5.95 -6.26 19.89
N SER A 283 6.46 -7.34 19.28
CA SER A 283 7.83 -7.40 18.75
C SER A 283 8.09 -6.35 17.66
N TRP A 284 7.05 -5.69 17.15
CA TRP A 284 7.14 -4.64 16.12
C TRP A 284 6.90 -3.23 16.68
N PHE A 285 6.34 -3.12 17.87
CA PHE A 285 5.99 -1.84 18.50
C PHE A 285 6.90 -1.49 19.68
N THR A 286 7.61 -2.47 20.27
CA THR A 286 8.55 -2.28 21.39
C THR A 286 9.52 -3.47 21.47
N GLY A 287 10.69 -3.30 22.10
CA GLY A 287 11.44 -4.46 22.57
C GLY A 287 10.56 -5.29 23.51
N GLU A 288 10.39 -6.57 23.23
CA GLU A 288 9.43 -7.51 23.87
C GLU A 288 9.43 -7.48 25.42
N MET A 289 10.52 -7.01 26.05
CA MET A 289 10.66 -6.90 27.50
C MET A 289 10.06 -5.62 28.11
N GLU A 290 9.97 -4.50 27.38
CA GLU A 290 9.54 -3.21 27.95
C GLU A 290 8.01 -3.08 28.04
N ALA A 291 7.27 -3.57 27.05
CA ALA A 291 5.80 -3.53 27.05
C ALA A 291 5.17 -4.34 28.22
N ARG A 292 5.84 -5.38 28.69
CA ARG A 292 5.38 -6.17 29.85
C ARG A 292 5.72 -5.53 31.20
N GLU A 293 6.65 -4.57 31.27
CA GLU A 293 6.92 -3.86 32.52
C GLU A 293 5.87 -2.79 32.84
N VAL A 294 5.26 -2.19 31.81
CA VAL A 294 4.08 -1.30 31.96
C VAL A 294 2.90 -2.04 32.62
N GLN A 295 2.88 -3.37 32.56
CA GLN A 295 1.85 -4.24 33.15
C GLN A 295 1.86 -4.27 34.69
N LYS A 296 2.88 -3.69 35.36
CA LYS A 296 3.04 -3.77 36.82
C LYS A 296 2.58 -2.53 37.60
N HIS A 297 2.08 -1.47 36.97
CA HIS A 297 1.60 -0.26 37.66
C HIS A 297 0.18 0.10 37.25
#